data_AF-A0A256BEN3-F1
#
_entry.id   AF-A0A256BEN3-F1
#
_cell.length_a   1.000
_cell.length_b   1.000
_cell.length_c   1.000
_cell.angle_alpha   90.00
_cell.angle_beta   90.00
_cell.angle_gamma   90.00
#
_symmetry.space_group_name_H-M   'P 1'
#
loop_
_entity.id
_entity.type
_entity.pdbx_description
1 polymer ?
#
loop_
_entity_poly.entity_id
_entity_poly.type
_entity_poly.pdbx_seq_one_letter_code
_entity_poly.pdbx_strand_id
1 'polypeptide(L)'
;MLKYAKNDALHICHFLKEEAKFDRIFYFSDDSPELEGNKTKPFRNNLLRLFKEVSAQPMLHECDNFWFFFAGHGILEDGIDYLMPSDGDPDNVINTGIAVNQVIQSLRGSGAGNVILVLDACRNQVRRNGGTRSGEGIGRETEREAKIDDVISIAACSPSEYSYEVDNLEHGAFTYALVEGLGVQGRCATAAKLNTYLKHRVPELAKMRQTPRMMLDPQEKGHLILMPKYAEKIDLEPLKKEAFKARCNKNLDMARRLWMQVLAVDGTDYEAITEIEGLAVDRYMAKLLETKDKASGASNNPELSMRQANLKTVEHRFT
;
A
#
# COMPACT_ATOMS: atom_id res chain seq x y z
N MET A 1 20.12 -19.99 -1.67
CA MET A 1 19.16 -19.80 -2.78
C MET A 1 17.89 -20.52 -2.39
N LEU A 2 16.76 -19.82 -2.38
CA LEU A 2 15.43 -20.43 -2.17
C LEU A 2 15.06 -21.25 -3.40
N LYS A 3 14.36 -22.38 -3.23
CA LYS A 3 14.08 -23.33 -4.31
C LYS A 3 12.95 -22.87 -5.22
N TYR A 4 11.95 -22.19 -4.65
CA TYR A 4 10.69 -21.86 -5.32
C TYR A 4 10.36 -20.36 -5.33
N ALA A 5 11.22 -19.47 -4.81
CA ALA A 5 10.98 -18.02 -4.85
C ALA A 5 10.66 -17.48 -6.27
N LYS A 6 11.29 -18.05 -7.31
CA LYS A 6 10.95 -17.75 -8.71
C LYS A 6 9.52 -18.21 -9.06
N ASN A 7 9.16 -19.43 -8.69
CA ASN A 7 7.84 -20.00 -8.94
C ASN A 7 6.76 -19.19 -8.21
N ASP A 8 7.04 -18.77 -6.98
CA ASP A 8 6.18 -17.91 -6.17
C ASP A 8 5.92 -16.56 -6.86
N ALA A 9 6.98 -15.88 -7.30
CA ALA A 9 6.85 -14.64 -8.05
C ALA A 9 6.07 -14.82 -9.37
N LEU A 10 6.29 -15.93 -10.08
CA LEU A 10 5.57 -16.24 -11.32
C LEU A 10 4.09 -16.54 -11.07
N HIS A 11 3.78 -17.27 -9.98
CA HIS A 11 2.41 -17.62 -9.61
C HIS A 11 1.61 -16.36 -9.26
N ILE A 12 2.20 -15.46 -8.47
CA ILE A 12 1.60 -14.15 -8.19
C ILE A 12 1.44 -13.34 -9.47
N CYS A 13 2.45 -13.30 -10.35
CA CYS A 13 2.36 -12.59 -11.64
C CYS A 13 1.19 -13.10 -12.50
N HIS A 14 1.03 -14.43 -12.63
CA HIS A 14 -0.08 -15.03 -13.35
C HIS A 14 -1.42 -14.71 -12.70
N PHE A 15 -1.52 -14.85 -11.38
CA PHE A 15 -2.73 -14.49 -10.64
C PHE A 15 -3.14 -13.03 -10.85
N LEU A 16 -2.20 -12.09 -10.70
CA LEU A 16 -2.47 -10.66 -10.84
C LEU A 16 -2.97 -10.32 -12.24
N LYS A 17 -2.40 -10.97 -13.28
CA LYS A 17 -2.79 -10.77 -14.68
C LYS A 17 -4.13 -11.41 -15.02
N GLU A 18 -4.27 -12.71 -14.72
CA GLU A 18 -5.35 -13.52 -15.25
C GLU A 18 -6.61 -13.46 -14.38
N GLU A 19 -6.44 -13.36 -13.06
CA GLU A 19 -7.55 -13.41 -12.11
C GLU A 19 -7.90 -12.07 -11.48
N ALA A 20 -6.91 -11.29 -11.05
CA ALA A 20 -7.12 -9.99 -10.42
C ALA A 20 -7.18 -8.83 -11.42
N LYS A 21 -6.82 -9.08 -12.69
CA LYS A 21 -6.92 -8.14 -13.82
C LYS A 21 -6.17 -6.82 -13.60
N PHE A 22 -4.95 -6.88 -13.06
CA PHE A 22 -4.08 -5.70 -12.94
C PHE A 22 -3.66 -5.20 -14.33
N ASP A 23 -3.78 -3.89 -14.55
CA ASP A 23 -3.46 -3.25 -15.83
C ASP A 23 -1.96 -3.27 -16.16
N ARG A 24 -1.11 -3.12 -15.14
CA ARG A 24 0.34 -3.09 -15.29
C ARG A 24 1.02 -3.98 -14.23
N ILE A 25 1.93 -4.83 -14.68
CA ILE A 25 2.66 -5.77 -13.83
C ILE A 25 4.15 -5.66 -14.14
N PHE A 26 4.95 -5.45 -13.10
CA PHE A 26 6.40 -5.42 -13.16
C PHE A 26 6.94 -6.75 -12.62
N TYR A 27 7.27 -7.69 -13.49
CA TYR A 27 7.74 -9.03 -13.11
C TYR A 27 9.27 -9.11 -13.12
N PHE A 28 9.85 -9.42 -11.95
CA PHE A 28 11.29 -9.55 -11.76
C PHE A 28 11.63 -10.95 -11.23
N SER A 29 12.47 -11.67 -11.98
CA SER A 29 12.99 -12.99 -11.62
C SER A 29 14.28 -13.29 -12.38
N ASP A 30 15.01 -14.34 -11.98
CA ASP A 30 16.32 -14.70 -12.54
C ASP A 30 16.34 -14.84 -14.07
N ASP A 31 15.21 -15.23 -14.65
CA ASP A 31 14.99 -15.44 -16.09
C ASP A 31 13.78 -14.67 -16.65
N SER A 32 13.31 -13.65 -15.93
CA SER A 32 12.26 -12.75 -16.43
C SER A 32 12.66 -12.06 -17.75
N PRO A 33 11.70 -11.86 -18.67
CA PRO A 33 11.94 -11.15 -19.92
C PRO A 33 12.16 -9.66 -19.68
N GLU A 34 12.94 -9.00 -20.55
CA GLU A 34 13.12 -7.55 -20.48
C GLU A 34 11.78 -6.80 -20.60
N LEU A 35 11.66 -5.72 -19.82
CA LEU A 35 10.51 -4.84 -19.82
C LEU A 35 10.91 -3.50 -20.41
N GLU A 36 10.32 -3.12 -21.54
CA GLU A 36 10.62 -1.85 -22.22
C GLU A 36 12.13 -1.66 -22.51
N GLY A 37 12.83 -2.75 -22.84
CA GLY A 37 14.28 -2.78 -23.10
C GLY A 37 15.15 -2.73 -21.83
N ASN A 38 14.55 -2.77 -20.64
CA ASN A 38 15.25 -2.84 -19.37
C ASN A 38 15.32 -4.27 -18.83
N LYS A 39 16.48 -4.64 -18.31
CA LYS A 39 16.66 -5.91 -17.58
C LYS A 39 15.82 -5.94 -16.31
N THR A 40 15.18 -7.08 -16.08
CA THR A 40 14.25 -7.35 -14.97
C THR A 40 14.77 -8.43 -14.01
N LYS A 41 16.03 -8.84 -14.15
CA LYS A 41 16.67 -9.65 -13.10
C LYS A 41 16.59 -8.90 -11.78
N PRO A 42 16.35 -9.58 -10.64
CA PRO A 42 16.17 -8.95 -9.33
C PRO A 42 17.52 -8.53 -8.74
N PHE A 43 18.28 -7.74 -9.51
CA PHE A 43 19.49 -7.06 -9.10
C PHE A 43 19.13 -5.74 -8.46
N ARG A 44 19.95 -5.31 -7.51
CA ARG A 44 19.74 -4.10 -6.73
C ARG A 44 19.49 -2.89 -7.63
N ASN A 45 20.31 -2.72 -8.67
CA ASN A 45 20.21 -1.59 -9.58
C ASN A 45 18.90 -1.57 -10.38
N ASN A 46 18.42 -2.73 -10.84
CA ASN A 46 17.19 -2.85 -11.62
C ASN A 46 15.97 -2.53 -10.74
N LEU A 47 15.95 -3.02 -9.49
CA LEU A 47 14.89 -2.74 -8.51
C LEU A 47 14.87 -1.27 -8.11
N LEU A 48 16.03 -0.68 -7.80
CA LEU A 48 16.13 0.75 -7.44
C LEU A 48 15.70 1.67 -8.60
N ARG A 49 15.98 1.29 -9.85
CA ARG A 49 15.48 2.01 -11.02
C ARG A 49 13.95 2.00 -11.04
N LEU A 50 13.32 0.83 -10.88
CA LEU A 50 11.87 0.72 -10.82
C LEU A 50 11.27 1.57 -9.70
N PHE A 51 11.82 1.50 -8.49
CA PHE A 51 11.33 2.28 -7.36
C PHE A 51 11.45 3.79 -7.60
N LYS A 52 12.53 4.23 -8.28
CA LYS A 52 12.69 5.62 -8.70
C LYS A 52 11.64 6.02 -9.74
N GLU A 53 11.35 5.17 -10.71
CA GLU A 53 10.33 5.43 -11.73
C GLU A 53 8.92 5.53 -11.10
N VAL A 54 8.57 4.58 -10.24
CA VAL A 54 7.27 4.55 -9.54
C VAL A 54 7.08 5.75 -8.63
N SER A 55 8.14 6.26 -8.00
CA SER A 55 8.08 7.40 -7.08
C SER A 55 8.27 8.77 -7.73
N ALA A 56 8.75 8.83 -8.98
CA ALA A 56 9.08 10.10 -9.63
C ALA A 56 7.84 10.95 -9.93
N GLN A 57 6.73 10.33 -10.33
CA GLN A 57 5.46 10.99 -10.60
C GLN A 57 4.29 10.09 -10.22
N PRO A 58 3.19 10.65 -9.66
CA PRO A 58 1.98 9.87 -9.43
C PRO A 58 1.46 9.28 -10.74
N MET A 59 1.63 7.98 -10.90
CA MET A 59 1.15 7.24 -12.08
C MET A 59 -0.24 6.65 -11.86
N LEU A 60 -0.69 6.62 -10.60
CA LEU A 60 -1.94 6.02 -10.17
C LEU A 60 -2.88 7.07 -9.56
N HIS A 61 -4.16 6.78 -9.62
CA HIS A 61 -5.23 7.56 -9.02
C HIS A 61 -5.54 7.08 -7.60
N GLU A 62 -6.24 7.91 -6.84
CA GLU A 62 -6.62 7.65 -5.44
C GLU A 62 -7.55 6.45 -5.24
N CYS A 63 -8.07 5.84 -6.31
CA CYS A 63 -8.89 4.63 -6.24
C CYS A 63 -8.12 3.38 -6.69
N ASP A 64 -6.89 3.54 -7.14
CA ASP A 64 -6.06 2.45 -7.64
C ASP A 64 -5.33 1.75 -6.50
N ASN A 65 -5.02 0.48 -6.74
CA ASN A 65 -4.27 -0.36 -5.82
C ASN A 65 -2.86 -0.59 -6.36
N PHE A 66 -1.84 -0.36 -5.53
CA PHE A 66 -0.48 -0.79 -5.82
C PHE A 66 -0.15 -2.02 -4.98
N TRP A 67 0.21 -3.13 -5.64
CA TRP A 67 0.68 -4.34 -4.97
C TRP A 67 2.17 -4.53 -5.22
N PHE A 68 2.93 -4.71 -4.14
CA PHE A 68 4.31 -5.13 -4.19
C PHE A 68 4.44 -6.49 -3.52
N PHE A 69 4.95 -7.48 -4.24
CA PHE A 69 5.23 -8.82 -3.74
C PHE A 69 6.72 -9.12 -3.83
N PHE A 70 7.28 -9.67 -2.77
CA PHE A 70 8.67 -10.13 -2.74
C PHE A 70 8.74 -11.52 -2.10
N ALA A 71 9.34 -12.48 -2.82
CA ALA A 71 9.75 -13.76 -2.30
C ALA A 71 11.28 -13.85 -2.32
N GLY A 72 11.93 -14.08 -1.18
CA GLY A 72 13.38 -13.95 -1.11
C GLY A 72 13.97 -13.98 0.28
N HIS A 73 15.25 -13.58 0.38
CA HIS A 73 15.91 -13.42 1.67
C HIS A 73 15.66 -12.02 2.24
N GLY A 74 15.30 -11.96 3.52
CA GLY A 74 15.19 -10.72 4.27
C GLY A 74 16.13 -10.75 5.48
N ILE A 75 16.84 -9.65 5.73
CA ILE A 75 17.84 -9.55 6.79
C ILE A 75 17.58 -8.32 7.66
N LEU A 76 17.62 -8.49 8.99
CA LEU A 76 17.54 -7.40 9.96
C LEU A 76 18.98 -6.99 10.31
N GLU A 77 19.38 -5.79 9.90
CA GLU A 77 20.72 -5.22 10.20
C GLU A 77 20.54 -3.85 10.86
N ASP A 78 21.15 -3.66 12.02
CA ASP A 78 21.09 -2.41 12.81
C ASP A 78 19.67 -1.86 13.05
N GLY A 79 18.68 -2.76 13.20
CA GLY A 79 17.29 -2.39 13.47
C GLY A 79 16.47 -2.02 12.23
N ILE A 80 17.03 -2.18 11.04
CA ILE A 80 16.37 -1.91 9.76
C ILE A 80 16.16 -3.23 9.02
N ASP A 81 14.96 -3.43 8.49
CA ASP A 81 14.62 -4.58 7.66
C ASP A 81 15.13 -4.35 6.23
N TYR A 82 15.88 -5.30 5.68
CA TYR A 82 16.37 -5.27 4.29
C TYR A 82 15.82 -6.44 3.49
N LEU A 83 15.41 -6.17 2.25
CA LEU A 83 15.22 -7.18 1.22
C LEU A 83 16.54 -7.39 0.50
N MET A 84 16.95 -8.64 0.31
CA MET A 84 18.19 -8.97 -0.39
C MET A 84 17.93 -9.21 -1.88
N PRO A 85 18.49 -8.39 -2.78
CA PRO A 85 18.54 -8.67 -4.20
C PRO A 85 19.37 -9.92 -4.48
N SER A 86 19.22 -10.49 -5.69
CA SER A 86 19.98 -11.68 -6.11
C SER A 86 21.48 -11.45 -6.29
N ASP A 87 21.91 -10.20 -6.50
CA ASP A 87 23.31 -9.75 -6.50
C ASP A 87 23.75 -9.17 -5.14
N GLY A 88 22.90 -9.28 -4.11
CA GLY A 88 23.17 -8.79 -2.77
C GLY A 88 24.22 -9.64 -2.04
N ASP A 89 25.03 -8.99 -1.21
CA ASP A 89 26.03 -9.61 -0.35
C ASP A 89 25.52 -9.64 1.10
N PRO A 90 25.20 -10.83 1.65
CA PRO A 90 24.75 -10.97 3.04
C PRO A 90 25.78 -10.50 4.09
N ASP A 91 27.06 -10.40 3.74
CA ASP A 91 28.09 -9.85 4.64
C ASP A 91 28.19 -8.32 4.54
N ASN A 92 27.49 -7.70 3.59
CA ASN A 92 27.46 -6.26 3.34
C ASN A 92 26.03 -5.76 3.07
N VAL A 93 25.12 -6.08 3.99
CA VAL A 93 23.67 -5.82 3.88
C VAL A 93 23.36 -4.34 3.65
N ILE A 94 23.98 -3.44 4.41
CA ILE A 94 23.69 -1.99 4.35
C ILE A 94 23.94 -1.42 2.93
N ASN A 95 24.98 -1.90 2.24
CA ASN A 95 25.35 -1.38 0.92
C ASN A 95 24.70 -2.14 -0.24
N THR A 96 24.34 -3.41 -0.05
CA THR A 96 23.90 -4.31 -1.13
C THR A 96 22.45 -4.77 -1.01
N GLY A 97 21.82 -4.58 0.15
CA GLY A 97 20.40 -4.75 0.38
C GLY A 97 19.59 -3.53 -0.07
N ILE A 98 18.27 -3.67 0.02
CA ILE A 98 17.30 -2.57 -0.15
C ILE A 98 16.47 -2.50 1.13
N ALA A 99 16.53 -1.35 1.81
CA ALA A 99 15.79 -1.17 3.06
C ALA A 99 14.28 -1.17 2.78
N VAL A 100 13.50 -1.85 3.63
CA VAL A 100 12.05 -1.99 3.43
C VAL A 100 11.35 -0.64 3.55
N ASN A 101 11.81 0.24 4.44
CA ASN A 101 11.32 1.61 4.54
C ASN A 101 11.48 2.40 3.22
N GLN A 102 12.59 2.22 2.50
CA GLN A 102 12.82 2.82 1.19
C GLN A 102 11.83 2.28 0.15
N VAL A 103 11.51 0.98 0.20
CA VAL A 103 10.48 0.39 -0.65
C VAL A 103 9.13 1.02 -0.34
N ILE A 104 8.70 1.03 0.93
CA ILE A 104 7.42 1.62 1.37
C ILE A 104 7.27 3.07 0.88
N GLN A 105 8.29 3.91 1.10
CA GLN A 105 8.27 5.31 0.65
C GLN A 105 8.14 5.43 -0.86
N SER A 106 8.85 4.58 -1.61
CA SER A 106 8.78 4.58 -3.07
C SER A 106 7.39 4.19 -3.57
N LEU A 107 6.76 3.19 -2.94
CA LEU A 107 5.42 2.74 -3.28
C LEU A 107 4.36 3.81 -2.95
N ARG A 108 4.51 4.53 -1.84
CA ARG A 108 3.63 5.67 -1.50
C ARG A 108 3.74 6.83 -2.49
N GLY A 109 4.92 7.02 -3.08
CA GLY A 109 5.12 8.00 -4.15
C GLY A 109 4.31 7.73 -5.43
N SER A 110 3.76 6.53 -5.61
CA SER A 110 3.00 6.14 -6.81
C SER A 110 1.67 6.89 -7.01
N GLY A 111 1.11 7.48 -5.95
CA GLY A 111 -0.21 8.11 -5.97
C GLY A 111 -1.38 7.15 -5.71
N ALA A 112 -1.13 5.86 -5.55
CA ALA A 112 -2.17 4.87 -5.26
C ALA A 112 -2.92 5.20 -3.96
N GLY A 113 -4.24 5.00 -3.98
CA GLY A 113 -5.08 5.13 -2.79
C GLY A 113 -4.80 4.06 -1.75
N ASN A 114 -4.47 2.85 -2.21
CA ASN A 114 -4.13 1.71 -1.37
C ASN A 114 -2.81 1.08 -1.83
N VAL A 115 -1.89 0.91 -0.89
CA VAL A 115 -0.63 0.18 -1.13
C VAL A 115 -0.62 -1.08 -0.28
N ILE A 116 -0.39 -2.22 -0.94
CA ILE A 116 -0.30 -3.54 -0.32
C ILE A 116 1.14 -4.04 -0.50
N LEU A 117 1.83 -4.23 0.62
CA LEU A 117 3.19 -4.77 0.71
C LEU A 117 3.12 -6.24 1.16
N VAL A 118 3.54 -7.17 0.32
CA VAL A 118 3.53 -8.60 0.59
C VAL A 118 4.94 -9.15 0.60
N LEU A 119 5.36 -9.72 1.74
CA LEU A 119 6.71 -10.22 1.96
C LEU A 119 6.69 -11.71 2.32
N ASP A 120 7.04 -12.56 1.35
CA ASP A 120 7.37 -13.97 1.54
C ASP A 120 8.89 -14.14 1.72
N ALA A 121 9.39 -13.58 2.82
CA ALA A 121 10.81 -13.60 3.13
C ALA A 121 11.09 -14.43 4.38
N CYS A 122 11.98 -15.42 4.25
CA CYS A 122 12.54 -16.13 5.39
C CYS A 122 13.35 -15.15 6.24
N ARG A 123 12.96 -14.98 7.49
CA ARG A 123 13.58 -14.07 8.45
C ARG A 123 14.86 -14.68 9.03
N ASN A 124 15.81 -15.08 8.16
CA ASN A 124 17.06 -15.70 8.58
C ASN A 124 17.99 -14.65 9.21
N GLN A 125 18.31 -14.81 10.49
CA GLN A 125 19.51 -14.21 11.06
C GLN A 125 20.72 -15.04 10.61
N VAL A 126 21.44 -14.60 9.59
CA VAL A 126 22.84 -15.00 9.46
C VAL A 126 23.63 -14.10 10.41
N ARG A 127 24.15 -14.65 11.53
CA ARG A 127 25.14 -13.92 12.35
C ARG A 127 26.52 -14.56 12.25
N ARG A 128 27.50 -13.68 12.09
CA ARG A 128 28.94 -13.92 11.92
C ARG A 128 29.70 -14.50 13.11
N ASN A 129 29.11 -14.90 14.24
CA ASN A 129 29.90 -15.31 15.43
C ASN A 129 29.14 -16.18 16.47
N GLY A 130 28.57 -17.33 16.07
CA GLY A 130 28.32 -18.47 16.98
C GLY A 130 27.43 -18.27 18.23
N GLY A 131 26.80 -17.10 18.41
CA GLY A 131 25.93 -16.79 19.54
C GLY A 131 24.52 -16.45 19.07
N THR A 132 23.55 -17.30 19.40
CA THR A 132 22.12 -16.99 19.26
C THR A 132 21.74 -15.88 20.22
N ARG A 133 21.66 -14.63 19.73
CA ARG A 133 20.78 -13.65 20.38
C ARG A 133 19.36 -13.99 19.94
N SER A 134 18.55 -14.44 20.89
CA SER A 134 17.13 -14.66 20.72
C SER A 134 16.44 -13.43 20.09
N GLY A 135 15.71 -13.65 19.00
CA GLY A 135 14.27 -13.31 19.02
C GLY A 135 13.72 -12.34 17.97
N GLU A 136 14.52 -11.76 17.08
CA GLU A 136 14.00 -10.74 16.15
C GLU A 136 14.46 -10.99 14.71
N GLY A 137 13.62 -11.63 13.90
CA GLY A 137 13.70 -11.59 12.43
C GLY A 137 13.03 -10.33 11.86
N ILE A 138 13.25 -10.05 10.56
CA ILE A 138 12.73 -8.83 9.91
C ILE A 138 11.24 -8.65 10.12
N GLY A 139 10.72 -7.47 10.34
CA GLY A 139 9.28 -7.19 10.16
C GLY A 139 8.61 -6.36 11.24
N ARG A 140 9.23 -6.14 12.41
CA ARG A 140 8.69 -5.15 13.37
C ARG A 140 8.82 -3.73 12.82
N GLU A 141 9.98 -3.44 12.24
CA GLU A 141 10.25 -2.14 11.64
C GLU A 141 9.36 -1.96 10.41
N THR A 142 9.26 -2.97 9.54
CA THR A 142 8.28 -3.00 8.44
C THR A 142 6.85 -2.73 8.91
N GLU A 143 6.37 -3.40 9.97
CA GLU A 143 5.02 -3.19 10.51
C GLU A 143 4.83 -1.76 11.03
N ARG A 144 5.84 -1.18 11.67
CA ARG A 144 5.82 0.20 12.15
C ARG A 144 5.78 1.19 10.99
N GLU A 145 6.67 1.05 10.01
CA GLU A 145 6.74 1.97 8.87
C GLU A 145 5.50 1.86 7.98
N ALA A 146 5.02 0.64 7.72
CA ALA A 146 3.78 0.45 6.99
C ALA A 146 2.58 1.11 7.70
N LYS A 147 2.55 1.11 9.03
CA LYS A 147 1.52 1.83 9.79
C LYS A 147 1.64 3.34 9.64
N ILE A 148 2.84 3.90 9.73
CA ILE A 148 3.09 5.35 9.61
C ILE A 148 2.69 5.85 8.21
N ASP A 149 3.06 5.09 7.18
CA ASP A 149 2.86 5.46 5.78
C ASP A 149 1.53 4.96 5.20
N ASP A 150 0.61 4.46 6.03
CA ASP A 150 -0.70 3.99 5.62
C ASP A 150 -0.67 2.89 4.53
N VAL A 151 0.18 1.89 4.73
CA VAL A 151 0.35 0.70 3.88
C VAL A 151 -0.21 -0.53 4.61
N ILE A 152 -0.86 -1.44 3.87
CA ILE A 152 -1.19 -2.77 4.38
C ILE A 152 0.00 -3.67 4.14
N SER A 153 0.66 -4.13 5.21
CA SER A 153 1.73 -5.12 5.11
C SER A 153 1.21 -6.52 5.41
N ILE A 154 1.63 -7.50 4.61
CA ILE A 154 1.36 -8.93 4.77
C ILE A 154 2.70 -9.65 4.78
N ALA A 155 3.06 -10.27 5.90
CA ALA A 155 4.28 -11.06 6.03
C ALA A 155 3.94 -12.55 6.16
N ALA A 156 4.72 -13.39 5.48
CA ALA A 156 4.48 -14.83 5.40
C ALA A 156 4.57 -15.59 6.73
N CYS A 157 5.29 -15.05 7.70
CA CYS A 157 5.49 -15.63 9.02
C CYS A 157 5.71 -14.53 10.08
N SER A 158 5.64 -14.87 11.36
CA SER A 158 5.95 -13.95 12.47
C SER A 158 7.47 -13.74 12.64
N PRO A 159 7.94 -12.68 13.34
CA PRO A 159 9.35 -12.34 13.49
C PRO A 159 10.29 -13.46 13.93
N SER A 160 9.80 -14.42 14.70
CA SER A 160 10.58 -15.52 15.24
C SER A 160 10.26 -16.86 14.56
N GLU A 161 9.65 -16.83 13.37
CA GLU A 161 9.23 -18.01 12.62
C GLU A 161 9.84 -18.00 11.22
N TYR A 162 9.76 -19.15 10.55
CA TYR A 162 10.25 -19.32 9.19
C TYR A 162 9.10 -19.36 8.19
N SER A 163 9.36 -18.92 6.96
CA SER A 163 8.50 -19.24 5.82
C SER A 163 9.00 -20.54 5.20
N TYR A 164 8.10 -21.49 4.93
CA TYR A 164 8.46 -22.80 4.43
C TYR A 164 8.07 -22.99 2.96
N GLU A 165 8.97 -23.63 2.22
CA GLU A 165 8.76 -24.13 0.87
C GLU A 165 8.18 -25.54 0.92
N VAL A 166 7.12 -25.80 0.14
CA VAL A 166 6.40 -27.08 0.13
C VAL A 166 6.65 -27.80 -1.19
N ASP A 167 7.45 -28.87 -1.14
CA ASP A 167 7.96 -29.53 -2.35
C ASP A 167 6.87 -30.08 -3.29
N ASN A 168 5.77 -30.61 -2.75
CA ASN A 168 4.67 -31.13 -3.57
C ASN A 168 3.83 -30.03 -4.23
N LEU A 169 3.94 -28.79 -3.78
CA LEU A 169 3.29 -27.63 -4.37
C LEU A 169 4.24 -26.86 -5.29
N GLU A 170 5.55 -27.09 -5.19
CA GLU A 170 6.59 -26.30 -5.86
C GLU A 170 6.49 -24.79 -5.60
N HIS A 171 6.00 -24.44 -4.41
CA HIS A 171 5.72 -23.08 -3.94
C HIS A 171 6.00 -22.92 -2.45
N GLY A 172 6.20 -21.69 -2.00
CA GLY A 172 6.07 -21.31 -0.60
C GLY A 172 4.66 -21.55 -0.07
N ALA A 173 4.53 -22.08 1.16
CA ALA A 173 3.23 -22.34 1.78
C ALA A 173 2.37 -21.08 1.85
N PHE A 174 3.00 -19.94 2.15
CA PHE A 174 2.33 -18.64 2.19
C PHE A 174 1.90 -18.18 0.80
N THR A 175 2.80 -18.16 -0.18
CA THR A 175 2.47 -17.72 -1.54
C THR A 175 1.35 -18.55 -2.15
N TYR A 176 1.39 -19.88 -1.97
CA TYR A 176 0.31 -20.76 -2.41
C TYR A 176 -1.02 -20.40 -1.74
N ALA A 177 -1.06 -20.30 -0.41
CA ALA A 177 -2.28 -19.95 0.34
C ALA A 177 -2.81 -18.55 -0.01
N LEU A 178 -1.92 -17.61 -0.35
CA LEU A 178 -2.28 -16.25 -0.76
C LEU A 178 -3.03 -16.26 -2.08
N VAL A 179 -2.49 -16.93 -3.10
CA VAL A 179 -3.16 -17.06 -4.41
C VAL A 179 -4.45 -17.87 -4.27
N GLU A 180 -4.43 -18.96 -3.51
CA GLU A 180 -5.61 -19.79 -3.24
C GLU A 180 -6.73 -19.00 -2.55
N GLY A 181 -6.37 -18.21 -1.53
CA GLY A 181 -7.26 -17.36 -0.75
C GLY A 181 -7.93 -16.28 -1.60
N LEU A 182 -7.14 -15.57 -2.40
CA LEU A 182 -7.62 -14.51 -3.29
C LEU A 182 -8.31 -15.04 -4.54
N GLY A 183 -8.02 -16.29 -4.95
CA GLY A 183 -8.56 -16.93 -6.14
C GLY A 183 -9.94 -17.58 -5.92
N VAL A 184 -10.34 -18.41 -6.89
CA VAL A 184 -11.66 -19.08 -6.91
C VAL A 184 -11.91 -20.01 -5.71
N GLN A 185 -10.86 -20.48 -5.03
CA GLN A 185 -10.98 -21.43 -3.93
C GLN A 185 -11.34 -20.73 -2.61
N GLY A 186 -10.60 -19.70 -2.23
CA GLY A 186 -10.87 -18.95 -1.01
C GLY A 186 -11.88 -17.82 -1.18
N ARG A 187 -11.98 -17.23 -2.39
CA ARG A 187 -12.87 -16.10 -2.72
C ARG A 187 -12.81 -14.96 -1.69
N CYS A 188 -11.62 -14.70 -1.14
CA CYS A 188 -11.43 -13.68 -0.12
C CYS A 188 -11.54 -12.29 -0.75
N ALA A 189 -12.73 -11.71 -0.69
CA ALA A 189 -13.02 -10.39 -1.24
C ALA A 189 -12.31 -9.25 -0.50
N THR A 190 -12.17 -9.36 0.83
CA THR A 190 -11.65 -8.30 1.70
C THR A 190 -10.32 -8.68 2.35
N ALA A 191 -9.57 -7.68 2.80
CA ALA A 191 -8.35 -7.89 3.58
C ALA A 191 -8.62 -8.69 4.88
N ALA A 192 -9.74 -8.44 5.57
CA ALA A 192 -10.13 -9.21 6.76
C ALA A 192 -10.43 -10.69 6.46
N LYS A 193 -11.15 -10.99 5.36
CA LYS A 193 -11.40 -12.36 4.91
C LYS A 193 -10.08 -13.06 4.58
N LEU A 194 -9.20 -12.39 3.83
CA LEU A 194 -7.88 -12.93 3.48
C LEU A 194 -7.02 -13.19 4.72
N ASN A 195 -6.94 -12.26 5.67
CA ASN A 195 -6.19 -12.43 6.92
C ASN A 195 -6.66 -13.67 7.68
N THR A 196 -7.97 -13.88 7.75
CA THR A 196 -8.57 -15.04 8.43
C THR A 196 -8.19 -16.32 7.69
N TYR A 197 -8.34 -16.34 6.36
CA TYR A 197 -7.97 -17.48 5.52
C TYR A 197 -6.50 -17.87 5.69
N LEU A 198 -5.59 -16.91 5.57
CA LEU A 198 -4.15 -17.13 5.69
C LEU A 198 -3.77 -17.71 7.07
N LYS A 199 -4.37 -17.21 8.16
CA LYS A 199 -4.10 -17.72 9.52
C LYS A 199 -4.42 -19.20 9.70
N HIS A 200 -5.35 -19.75 8.91
CA HIS A 200 -5.69 -21.17 8.96
C HIS A 200 -4.93 -21.97 7.92
N ARG A 201 -4.87 -21.47 6.68
CA ARG A 201 -4.37 -22.23 5.53
C ARG A 201 -2.86 -22.36 5.52
N VAL A 202 -2.13 -21.32 5.95
CA VAL A 202 -0.66 -21.35 5.94
C VAL A 202 -0.09 -22.40 6.90
N PRO A 203 -0.51 -22.48 8.19
CA PRO A 203 -0.08 -23.57 9.08
C PRO A 203 -0.45 -24.97 8.57
N GLU A 204 -1.62 -25.11 7.94
CA GLU A 204 -2.09 -26.38 7.37
C GLU A 204 -1.15 -26.87 6.26
N LEU A 205 -0.78 -25.99 5.33
CA LEU A 205 0.11 -26.31 4.21
C LEU A 205 1.56 -26.51 4.67
N ALA A 206 2.05 -25.64 5.54
CA ALA A 206 3.42 -25.69 6.04
C ALA A 206 3.68 -26.93 6.90
N LYS A 207 2.65 -27.49 7.55
CA LYS A 207 2.75 -28.59 8.54
C LYS A 207 3.72 -28.30 9.70
N MET A 208 4.08 -27.04 9.84
CA MET A 208 5.07 -26.49 10.76
C MET A 208 4.52 -25.16 11.28
N ARG A 209 5.15 -24.62 12.33
CA ARG A 209 4.76 -23.33 12.88
C ARG A 209 5.15 -22.19 11.92
N GLN A 210 4.16 -21.71 11.18
CA GLN A 210 4.24 -20.54 10.31
C GLN A 210 2.95 -19.72 10.44
N THR A 211 3.03 -18.58 11.10
CA THR A 211 1.90 -17.70 11.40
C THR A 211 2.00 -16.43 10.58
N PRO A 212 1.25 -16.30 9.48
CA PRO A 212 1.26 -15.09 8.67
C PRO A 212 0.72 -13.90 9.48
N ARG A 213 1.27 -12.71 9.22
CA ARG A 213 0.85 -11.47 9.88
C ARG A 213 0.40 -10.46 8.84
N MET A 214 -0.78 -9.89 9.04
CA MET A 214 -1.29 -8.78 8.24
C MET A 214 -1.55 -7.58 9.16
N MET A 215 -1.00 -6.43 8.80
CA MET A 215 -1.18 -5.19 9.54
C MET A 215 -2.46 -4.50 9.08
N LEU A 216 -3.51 -4.63 9.89
CA LEU A 216 -4.83 -4.02 9.69
C LEU A 216 -5.12 -2.97 10.77
N ASP A 217 -4.15 -2.10 11.02
CA ASP A 217 -4.29 -0.98 11.96
C ASP A 217 -4.32 0.34 11.17
N PRO A 218 -5.43 1.11 11.24
CA PRO A 218 -6.63 0.86 12.04
C PRO A 218 -7.53 -0.25 11.44
N GLN A 219 -8.47 -0.78 12.24
CA GLN A 219 -9.30 -1.95 11.89
C GLN A 219 -10.05 -1.79 10.56
N GLU A 220 -10.41 -0.56 10.22
CA GLU A 220 -11.05 -0.15 8.98
C GLU A 220 -10.30 -0.65 7.73
N LYS A 221 -8.96 -0.81 7.79
CA LYS A 221 -8.18 -1.42 6.70
C LYS A 221 -8.61 -2.84 6.35
N GLY A 222 -9.22 -3.56 7.30
CA GLY A 222 -9.79 -4.89 7.07
C GLY A 222 -10.94 -4.89 6.07
N HIS A 223 -11.62 -3.77 5.87
CA HIS A 223 -12.74 -3.65 4.92
C HIS A 223 -12.30 -3.35 3.49
N LEU A 224 -11.00 -3.13 3.25
CA LEU A 224 -10.48 -2.93 1.90
C LEU A 224 -10.84 -4.13 1.03
N ILE A 225 -11.52 -3.85 -0.08
CA ILE A 225 -11.87 -4.82 -1.12
C ILE A 225 -10.63 -5.10 -1.96
N LEU A 226 -10.09 -6.30 -1.82
CA LEU A 226 -8.96 -6.80 -2.60
C LEU A 226 -9.43 -7.43 -3.92
N MET A 227 -10.58 -8.11 -3.90
CA MET A 227 -11.12 -8.86 -5.04
C MET A 227 -12.59 -8.49 -5.29
N PRO A 228 -12.87 -7.42 -6.07
CA PRO A 228 -14.24 -6.96 -6.36
C PRO A 228 -15.15 -8.05 -6.92
N LYS A 229 -14.63 -8.95 -7.77
CA LYS A 229 -15.39 -10.06 -8.37
C LYS A 229 -15.97 -11.07 -7.35
N TYR A 230 -15.45 -11.08 -6.12
CA TYR A 230 -15.92 -11.94 -5.03
C TYR A 230 -16.62 -11.18 -3.92
N ALA A 231 -16.69 -9.85 -4.01
CA ALA A 231 -17.33 -9.03 -3.00
C ALA A 231 -18.85 -9.19 -3.03
N GLU A 232 -19.43 -9.33 -1.84
CA GLU A 232 -20.87 -9.40 -1.64
C GLU A 232 -21.39 -8.10 -1.04
N LYS A 233 -22.70 -7.87 -1.07
CA LYS A 233 -23.31 -6.65 -0.49
C LYS A 233 -22.92 -6.45 0.98
N ILE A 234 -22.81 -7.52 1.75
CA ILE A 234 -22.38 -7.47 3.16
C ILE A 234 -20.96 -6.93 3.33
N ASP A 235 -20.08 -7.10 2.34
CA ASP A 235 -18.72 -6.58 2.36
C ASP A 235 -18.68 -5.05 2.11
N LEU A 236 -19.74 -4.48 1.54
CA LEU A 236 -19.84 -3.05 1.24
C LEU A 236 -20.36 -2.23 2.42
N GLU A 237 -21.20 -2.81 3.28
CA GLU A 237 -21.80 -2.11 4.43
C GLU A 237 -20.77 -1.39 5.33
N PRO A 238 -19.61 -2.00 5.67
CA PRO A 238 -18.58 -1.29 6.44
C PRO A 238 -18.00 -0.08 5.70
N LEU A 239 -17.75 -0.20 4.38
CA LEU A 239 -17.23 0.90 3.56
C LEU A 239 -18.21 2.08 3.52
N LYS A 240 -19.51 1.79 3.36
CA LYS A 240 -20.57 2.81 3.37
C LYS A 240 -20.61 3.56 4.70
N LYS A 241 -20.58 2.82 5.81
CA LYS A 241 -20.57 3.38 7.15
C LYS A 241 -19.34 4.28 7.39
N GLU A 242 -18.18 3.85 6.91
CA GLU A 242 -16.95 4.64 6.97
C GLU A 242 -17.02 5.88 6.10
N ALA A 243 -17.63 5.79 4.91
CA ALA A 243 -17.79 6.91 4.00
C ALA A 243 -18.66 8.01 4.64
N PHE A 244 -19.77 7.61 5.27
CA PHE A 244 -20.59 8.53 6.06
C PHE A 244 -19.81 9.15 7.23
N LYS A 245 -19.07 8.34 7.99
CA LYS A 245 -18.23 8.83 9.10
C LYS A 245 -17.18 9.84 8.62
N ALA A 246 -16.53 9.56 7.48
CA ALA A 246 -15.55 10.45 6.87
C ALA A 246 -16.18 11.78 6.45
N ARG A 247 -17.37 11.75 5.82
CA ARG A 247 -18.12 12.96 5.44
C ARG A 247 -18.51 13.79 6.67
N CYS A 248 -19.03 13.16 7.72
CA CYS A 248 -19.36 13.82 8.99
C CYS A 248 -18.14 14.51 9.63
N ASN A 249 -16.96 13.90 9.50
CA ASN A 249 -15.69 14.45 9.95
C ASN A 249 -15.07 15.48 8.98
N LYS A 250 -15.80 15.88 7.94
CA LYS A 250 -15.35 16.78 6.86
C LYS A 250 -14.16 16.28 6.07
N ASN A 251 -13.85 14.98 6.13
CA ASN A 251 -12.85 14.34 5.29
C ASN A 251 -13.52 13.92 3.96
N LEU A 252 -13.80 14.91 3.11
CA LEU A 252 -14.59 14.73 1.89
C LEU A 252 -13.87 13.86 0.85
N ASP A 253 -12.54 13.90 0.79
CA ASP A 253 -11.76 13.10 -0.16
C ASP A 253 -11.79 11.62 0.24
N MET A 254 -11.65 11.31 1.54
CA MET A 254 -11.81 9.93 2.03
C MET A 254 -13.23 9.42 1.82
N ALA A 255 -14.25 10.23 2.13
CA ALA A 255 -15.64 9.85 1.89
C ALA A 255 -15.90 9.51 0.42
N ARG A 256 -15.41 10.37 -0.49
CA ARG A 256 -15.51 10.15 -1.94
C ARG A 256 -14.82 8.86 -2.36
N ARG A 257 -13.60 8.62 -1.87
CA ARG A 257 -12.83 7.41 -2.19
C ARG A 257 -13.56 6.13 -1.79
N LEU A 258 -14.11 6.09 -0.57
CA LEU A 258 -14.87 4.94 -0.09
C LEU A 258 -16.13 4.69 -0.92
N TRP A 259 -16.88 5.74 -1.29
CA TRP A 259 -18.03 5.58 -2.17
C TRP A 259 -17.64 5.14 -3.59
N MET A 260 -16.50 5.60 -4.11
CA MET A 260 -15.98 5.11 -5.39
C MET A 260 -15.61 3.62 -5.33
N GLN A 261 -15.10 3.13 -4.20
CA GLN A 261 -14.86 1.69 -4.01
C GLN A 261 -16.17 0.89 -3.99
N VAL A 262 -17.23 1.42 -3.38
CA VAL A 262 -18.57 0.81 -3.43
C VAL A 262 -19.03 0.70 -4.88
N LEU A 263 -18.94 1.77 -5.67
CA LEU A 263 -19.33 1.76 -7.09
C LEU A 263 -18.45 0.87 -7.97
N ALA A 264 -17.18 0.69 -7.63
CA ALA A 264 -16.30 -0.23 -8.34
C ALA A 264 -16.73 -1.70 -8.19
N VAL A 265 -17.45 -2.02 -7.10
CA VAL A 265 -18.04 -3.35 -6.86
C VAL A 265 -19.47 -3.43 -7.37
N ASP A 266 -20.32 -2.47 -6.99
CA ASP A 266 -21.71 -2.36 -7.40
C ASP A 266 -21.93 -1.01 -8.09
N GLY A 267 -21.75 -0.97 -9.41
CA GLY A 267 -21.93 0.23 -10.22
C GLY A 267 -23.36 0.77 -10.27
N THR A 268 -24.32 0.08 -9.64
CA THR A 268 -25.73 0.49 -9.56
C THR A 268 -26.15 0.92 -8.15
N ASP A 269 -25.21 1.00 -7.20
CA ASP A 269 -25.50 1.39 -5.83
C ASP A 269 -25.98 2.84 -5.76
N TYR A 270 -27.30 3.01 -5.63
CA TYR A 270 -27.97 4.32 -5.66
C TYR A 270 -27.53 5.25 -4.52
N GLU A 271 -27.22 4.68 -3.35
CA GLU A 271 -26.74 5.44 -2.20
C GLU A 271 -25.36 6.03 -2.49
N ALA A 272 -24.45 5.23 -3.02
CA ALA A 272 -23.12 5.69 -3.41
C ALA A 272 -23.16 6.76 -4.51
N ILE A 273 -24.04 6.61 -5.52
CA ILE A 273 -24.25 7.62 -6.57
C ILE A 273 -24.69 8.96 -5.93
N THR A 274 -25.75 8.92 -5.13
CA THR A 274 -26.34 10.11 -4.50
C THR A 274 -25.33 10.81 -3.59
N GLU A 275 -24.58 10.05 -2.80
CA GLU A 275 -23.60 10.60 -1.87
C GLU A 275 -22.40 11.24 -2.59
N ILE A 276 -21.92 10.66 -3.70
CA ILE A 276 -20.85 11.26 -4.51
C ILE A 276 -21.30 12.58 -5.13
N GLU A 277 -22.53 12.66 -5.65
CA GLU A 277 -23.10 13.91 -6.16
C GLU A 277 -23.17 14.98 -5.07
N GLY A 278 -23.64 14.61 -3.88
CA GLY A 278 -23.65 15.49 -2.71
C GLY A 278 -22.26 15.98 -2.30
N LEU A 279 -21.26 15.09 -2.28
CA LEU A 279 -19.87 15.46 -1.98
C LEU A 279 -19.28 16.41 -3.01
N ALA A 280 -19.65 16.29 -4.28
CA ALA A 280 -19.22 17.23 -5.32
C ALA A 280 -19.75 18.65 -5.05
N VAL A 281 -21.02 18.77 -4.63
CA VAL A 281 -21.62 20.04 -4.21
C VAL A 281 -20.92 20.60 -2.98
N ASP A 282 -20.70 19.79 -1.94
CA ASP A 282 -20.03 20.21 -0.70
C ASP A 282 -18.62 20.76 -0.99
N ARG A 283 -17.84 20.07 -1.83
CA ARG A 283 -16.49 20.51 -2.25
C ARG A 283 -16.54 21.82 -3.04
N TYR A 284 -17.52 21.97 -3.94
CA TYR A 284 -17.70 23.20 -4.70
C TYR A 284 -18.03 24.39 -3.79
N MET A 285 -18.95 24.20 -2.84
CA MET A 285 -19.35 25.24 -1.89
C MET A 285 -18.21 25.62 -0.94
N ALA A 286 -17.42 24.66 -0.45
CA ALA A 286 -16.23 24.92 0.35
C ALA A 286 -15.22 25.80 -0.41
N LYS A 287 -14.95 25.46 -1.68
CA LYS A 287 -14.03 26.23 -2.53
C LYS A 287 -14.52 27.67 -2.77
N LEU A 288 -15.83 27.87 -2.95
CA LEU A 288 -16.41 29.20 -3.08
C LEU A 288 -16.23 30.04 -1.81
N LEU A 289 -16.43 29.45 -0.63
CA LEU A 289 -16.22 30.14 0.65
C LEU A 289 -14.76 30.53 0.84
N GLU A 290 -13.81 29.63 0.57
CA GLU A 290 -12.37 29.94 0.63
C GLU A 290 -11.97 31.09 -0.30
N THR A 291 -12.52 31.13 -1.52
CA THR A 291 -12.25 32.24 -2.45
C THR A 291 -12.82 33.57 -1.96
N LYS A 292 -13.96 33.57 -1.26
CA LYS A 292 -14.54 34.77 -0.66
C LYS A 292 -13.72 35.25 0.54
N ASP A 293 -13.24 34.36 1.39
CA ASP A 293 -12.38 34.70 2.53
C ASP A 293 -11.01 35.24 2.10
N LYS A 294 -10.44 34.70 1.01
CA LYS A 294 -9.22 35.27 0.41
C LYS A 294 -9.46 36.65 -0.20
N ALA A 295 -10.62 36.89 -0.80
CA ALA A 295 -10.99 38.19 -1.37
C ALA A 295 -11.27 39.25 -0.29
N SER A 296 -11.89 38.87 0.84
CA SER A 296 -12.13 39.77 1.98
C SER A 296 -10.86 40.02 2.81
N GLY A 297 -9.95 39.05 2.94
CA GLY A 297 -8.65 39.23 3.57
C GLY A 297 -7.70 40.16 2.78
N ALA A 298 -7.78 40.16 1.45
CA ALA A 298 -7.01 41.06 0.59
C ALA A 298 -7.49 42.53 0.62
N SER A 299 -8.71 42.81 1.12
CA SER A 299 -9.21 44.18 1.24
C SER A 299 -8.70 44.92 2.49
N ASN A 300 -7.93 44.27 3.36
CA ASN A 300 -7.27 44.89 4.51
C ASN A 300 -5.81 45.29 4.19
N ASN A 301 -5.60 45.90 3.02
CA ASN A 301 -4.30 46.47 2.66
C ASN A 301 -4.16 47.89 3.30
N PRO A 302 -3.19 48.15 4.20
CA PRO A 302 -3.06 49.42 4.92
C PRO A 302 -2.88 50.66 4.02
N GLU A 303 -2.50 50.47 2.76
CA GLU A 303 -2.24 51.56 1.81
C GLU A 303 -3.51 52.26 1.30
N LEU A 304 -4.68 51.63 1.35
CA LEU A 304 -5.95 52.25 0.95
C LEU A 304 -6.59 53.09 2.06
N SER A 305 -6.26 52.82 3.33
CA SER A 305 -6.69 53.62 4.48
C SER A 305 -6.00 54.99 4.54
N MET A 306 -4.73 55.09 4.10
CA MET A 306 -4.01 56.37 4.04
C MET A 306 -4.51 57.32 2.93
N ARG A 307 -5.11 56.81 1.84
CA ARG A 307 -5.65 57.68 0.78
C ARG A 307 -6.98 58.34 1.15
N GLN A 308 -7.77 57.75 2.04
CA GLN A 308 -9.01 58.37 2.54
C GLN A 308 -8.78 59.35 3.70
N ALA A 309 -7.65 59.26 4.41
CA ALA A 309 -7.25 60.24 5.42
C ALA A 309 -6.68 61.54 4.81
N ASN A 310 -6.08 61.48 3.62
CA ASN A 310 -5.46 62.66 2.97
C ASN A 310 -6.43 63.54 2.16
N LEU A 311 -7.69 63.14 1.98
CA LEU A 311 -8.73 63.98 1.35
C LEU A 311 -9.49 64.87 2.34
N LYS A 312 -9.38 64.62 3.66
CA LYS A 312 -10.02 65.45 4.70
C LYS A 312 -9.10 66.56 5.27
N THR A 313 -7.85 66.64 4.84
CA THR A 313 -6.87 67.61 5.36
C THR A 313 -6.61 68.79 4.40
N VAL A 314 -7.26 68.84 3.23
CA VAL A 314 -7.06 69.92 2.23
C VAL A 314 -8.19 70.97 2.23
N GLU A 315 -9.30 70.76 2.94
CA GLU A 315 -10.41 71.74 3.03
C GLU A 315 -10.29 72.78 4.16
N HIS A 316 -9.17 72.83 4.90
CA HIS A 316 -8.96 73.84 5.97
C HIS A 316 -7.66 74.61 5.85
N ARG A 317 -7.36 75.12 4.65
CA ARG A 317 -6.41 76.24 4.46
C ARG A 317 -6.82 77.15 3.30
N PHE A 318 -8.02 77.73 3.35
CA PHE A 318 -8.35 79.00 2.70
C PHE A 318 -9.59 79.62 3.35
N THR A 319 -9.40 80.18 4.55
CA THR A 319 -10.07 81.37 5.11
C THR A 319 -9.21 81.87 6.25
#